data_AF-A0A915LNC3-F1
#
_entry.id   AF-A0A915LNC3-F1
#
_cell.length_a   1.000
_cell.length_b   1.000
_cell.length_c   1.000
_cell.angle_alpha   90.00
_cell.angle_beta   90.00
_cell.angle_gamma   90.00
#
_symmetry.space_group_name_H-M   'P 1'
#
loop_
_entity.id
_entity.type
_entity.pdbx_description
1 polymer ?
#
loop_
_entity_poly.entity_id
_entity_poly.type
_entity_poly.pdbx_seq_one_letter_code
_entity_poly.pdbx_strand_id
1 'polypeptide(L)'
;MDLNLKLIAVGITTDKIASRSLFLTPLHIVLPWLLGKQTAGPKPLNVFLWAYPYRLIMGVVFALLVYWTPSFKESSGDYSYFYYAIWMAAYYMQQIASYCIFLSMMAFNAQISDPKIGGTYMTLLNTLNNLGGNWPVTLFLSITDFFNRKNCVATGTKLILGACNTKKDEEMCIKGGDVCEFHIDGYYISVGICTIIGLLWYRIFYRRAGFLKSVPHWISRQTHVAFMPTLEESIFDVIEGTLITHTRNVSWTNTLDMTETCIYKKLVFFMFLHGL
;
A
#
# COMPACT_ATOMS: atom_id res chain seq x y z
N MET A 1 -3.16 -0.04 -11.99
CA MET A 1 -3.01 -0.37 -13.42
C MET A 1 -4.39 -0.29 -13.99
N ASP A 2 -4.70 0.75 -14.79
CA ASP A 2 -6.05 0.99 -15.30
C ASP A 2 -6.40 0.02 -16.42
N LEU A 3 -6.61 -1.20 -15.97
CA LEU A 3 -7.10 -2.34 -16.69
C LEU A 3 -8.30 -1.97 -17.56
N ASN A 4 -9.21 -1.15 -17.03
CA ASN A 4 -10.40 -0.69 -17.74
C ASN A 4 -10.06 -0.05 -19.09
N LEU A 5 -8.96 0.72 -19.18
CA LEU A 5 -8.53 1.36 -20.43
C LEU A 5 -8.03 0.33 -21.46
N LYS A 6 -7.29 -0.69 -21.01
CA LYS A 6 -6.81 -1.75 -21.91
C LYS A 6 -7.96 -2.65 -22.39
N LEU A 7 -8.97 -2.92 -21.56
CA LEU A 7 -10.15 -3.69 -21.99
C LEU A 7 -10.98 -2.97 -23.03
N ILE A 8 -11.17 -1.66 -22.87
CA ILE A 8 -11.88 -0.85 -23.85
C ILE A 8 -11.12 -0.89 -25.18
N ALA A 9 -9.78 -0.77 -25.15
CA ALA A 9 -8.94 -0.88 -26.34
C ALA A 9 -8.98 -2.26 -27.02
N VAL A 10 -9.27 -3.33 -26.26
CA VAL A 10 -9.38 -4.73 -26.75
C VAL A 10 -10.82 -5.09 -27.19
N GLY A 11 -11.77 -4.16 -27.08
CA GLY A 11 -13.13 -4.29 -27.60
C GLY A 11 -14.16 -4.87 -26.63
N ILE A 12 -13.87 -4.91 -25.32
CA ILE A 12 -14.88 -5.31 -24.33
C ILE A 12 -15.83 -4.14 -24.07
N THR A 13 -17.14 -4.38 -24.24
CA THR A 13 -18.18 -3.37 -24.05
C THR A 13 -18.18 -2.80 -22.63
N THR A 14 -18.34 -1.48 -22.52
CA THR A 14 -18.39 -0.72 -21.26
C THR A 14 -19.45 -1.23 -20.29
N ASP A 15 -20.54 -1.80 -20.81
CA ASP A 15 -21.64 -2.36 -20.01
C ASP A 15 -21.20 -3.62 -19.24
N LYS A 16 -20.33 -4.44 -19.85
CA LYS A 16 -19.72 -5.62 -19.21
C LYS A 16 -18.64 -5.24 -18.19
N ILE A 17 -18.12 -4.02 -18.25
CA ILE A 17 -17.18 -3.47 -17.26
C ILE A 17 -17.96 -2.91 -16.07
N ALA A 18 -19.07 -2.21 -16.32
CA ALA A 18 -19.94 -1.66 -15.29
C ALA A 18 -20.64 -2.73 -14.44
N SER A 19 -21.10 -3.83 -15.07
CA SER A 19 -21.76 -4.93 -14.35
C SER A 19 -20.84 -5.63 -13.33
N ARG A 20 -19.53 -5.63 -13.56
CA ARG A 20 -18.53 -6.27 -12.70
C ARG A 20 -18.46 -5.68 -11.29
N SER A 21 -18.63 -4.36 -11.18
CA SER A 21 -18.62 -3.66 -9.89
C SER A 21 -19.78 -4.10 -8.99
N LEU A 22 -20.93 -4.43 -9.57
CA LEU A 22 -22.10 -4.89 -8.82
C LEU A 22 -21.86 -6.26 -8.18
N PHE A 23 -21.16 -7.16 -8.88
CA PHE A 23 -20.84 -8.50 -8.37
C PHE A 23 -19.70 -8.52 -7.34
N LEU A 24 -18.88 -7.46 -7.26
CA LEU A 24 -17.82 -7.34 -6.26
C LEU A 24 -18.33 -6.91 -4.88
N THR A 25 -19.42 -6.17 -4.82
CA THR A 25 -19.96 -5.62 -3.56
C THR A 25 -20.35 -6.69 -2.54
N PRO A 26 -21.08 -7.78 -2.90
CA PRO A 26 -21.38 -8.85 -1.95
C PRO A 26 -20.12 -9.53 -1.43
N LEU A 27 -19.12 -9.71 -2.29
CA LEU A 27 -17.85 -10.32 -1.95
C LEU A 27 -17.08 -9.50 -0.91
N HIS A 28 -17.16 -8.16 -0.99
CA HIS A 28 -16.60 -7.27 0.03
C HIS A 28 -17.29 -7.36 1.40
N ILE A 29 -18.55 -7.80 1.47
CA ILE A 29 -19.28 -7.96 2.73
C ILE A 29 -18.99 -9.33 3.36
N VAL A 30 -18.85 -10.38 2.55
CA VAL A 30 -18.60 -11.75 3.02
C VAL A 30 -17.14 -11.95 3.45
N LEU A 31 -16.19 -11.31 2.76
CA LEU A 31 -14.75 -11.47 3.05
C LEU A 31 -14.33 -11.06 4.47
N PRO A 32 -14.73 -9.90 5.02
CA PRO A 32 -14.41 -9.51 6.38
C PRO A 32 -15.04 -10.44 7.41
N TRP A 33 -16.20 -11.03 7.11
CA TRP A 33 -16.84 -12.01 7.98
C TRP A 33 -16.03 -13.31 8.05
N LEU A 34 -15.56 -13.82 6.90
CA LEU A 34 -14.71 -15.02 6.84
C LEU A 34 -13.33 -14.80 7.47
N LEU A 35 -12.73 -13.63 7.23
CA LEU A 35 -11.37 -13.29 7.67
C LEU A 35 -11.34 -12.63 9.04
N GLY A 36 -12.50 -12.35 9.64
CA GLY A 36 -12.62 -11.60 10.89
C GLY A 36 -11.84 -12.23 12.05
N LYS A 37 -11.79 -13.56 12.12
CA LYS A 37 -11.01 -14.28 13.15
C LYS A 37 -9.50 -14.11 12.94
N GLN A 38 -9.03 -14.09 11.70
CA GLN A 38 -7.62 -13.95 11.36
C GLN A 38 -7.14 -12.49 11.43
N THR A 39 -7.99 -11.53 11.09
CA THR A 39 -7.67 -10.10 11.11
C THR A 39 -7.80 -9.49 12.52
N ALA A 40 -8.75 -9.95 13.33
CA ALA A 40 -8.87 -9.56 14.75
C ALA A 40 -7.86 -10.29 15.66
N GLY A 41 -7.14 -11.28 15.14
CA GLY A 41 -6.12 -12.01 15.88
C GLY A 41 -4.84 -11.18 16.16
N PRO A 42 -3.90 -11.74 16.95
CA PRO A 42 -2.69 -11.04 17.39
C PRO A 42 -1.67 -10.76 16.27
N LYS A 43 -1.92 -11.20 15.03
CA LYS A 43 -0.97 -11.11 13.90
C LYS A 43 -1.70 -10.77 12.58
N PRO A 44 -2.36 -9.59 12.46
CA PRO A 44 -3.11 -9.21 11.25
C PRO A 44 -2.21 -9.17 10.00
N LEU A 45 -0.93 -8.86 10.19
CA LEU A 45 0.06 -8.80 9.11
C LEU A 45 0.34 -10.16 8.45
N ASN A 46 -0.03 -11.28 9.08
CA ASN A 46 0.21 -12.60 8.49
C ASN A 46 -0.66 -12.85 7.24
N VAL A 47 -1.89 -12.35 7.25
CA VAL A 47 -2.80 -12.43 6.09
C VAL A 47 -2.24 -11.59 4.94
N PHE A 48 -1.73 -10.39 5.22
CA PHE A 48 -1.04 -9.54 4.24
C PHE A 48 0.14 -10.27 3.59
N LEU A 49 1.01 -10.92 4.38
CA LEU A 49 2.22 -11.58 3.87
C LEU A 49 1.93 -12.79 2.97
N TRP A 50 0.78 -13.46 3.16
CA TRP A 50 0.33 -14.55 2.29
C TRP A 50 -0.40 -14.05 1.04
N ALA A 51 -1.23 -13.01 1.19
CA ALA A 51 -2.00 -12.45 0.08
C ALA A 51 -1.13 -11.65 -0.91
N TYR A 52 -0.05 -11.02 -0.44
CA TYR A 52 0.85 -10.22 -1.27
C TYR A 52 1.55 -10.99 -2.41
N PRO A 53 2.26 -12.12 -2.17
CA PRO A 53 2.88 -12.88 -3.25
C PRO A 53 1.84 -13.45 -4.22
N TYR A 54 0.68 -13.88 -3.70
CA TYR A 54 -0.43 -14.32 -4.54
C TYR A 54 -0.91 -13.20 -5.48
N ARG A 55 -1.07 -11.97 -4.97
CA ARG A 55 -1.42 -10.78 -5.78
C ARG A 55 -0.39 -10.48 -6.86
N LEU A 56 0.91 -10.65 -6.57
CA LEU A 56 1.97 -10.47 -7.57
C LEU A 56 1.89 -11.51 -8.69
N ILE A 57 1.75 -12.79 -8.33
CA ILE A 57 1.64 -13.89 -9.30
C ILE A 57 0.40 -13.69 -10.18
N MET A 58 -0.75 -13.41 -9.57
CA MET A 58 -1.99 -13.16 -10.30
C MET A 58 -1.90 -11.93 -11.21
N GLY A 59 -1.14 -10.90 -10.82
CA GLY A 59 -0.84 -9.77 -11.69
C GLY A 59 -0.09 -10.15 -12.97
N VAL A 60 0.89 -11.06 -12.86
CA VAL A 60 1.63 -11.59 -14.02
C VAL A 60 0.74 -12.48 -14.89
N VAL A 61 0.00 -13.41 -14.28
CA VAL A 61 -0.98 -14.27 -14.98
C VAL A 61 -1.95 -13.42 -15.79
N PHE A 62 -2.40 -12.32 -15.21
CA PHE A 62 -3.36 -11.44 -15.85
C PHE A 62 -2.75 -10.66 -17.02
N ALA A 63 -1.49 -10.23 -16.92
CA ALA A 63 -0.76 -9.65 -18.06
C ALA A 63 -0.57 -10.67 -19.19
N LEU A 64 -0.29 -11.94 -18.88
CA LEU A 64 -0.20 -13.02 -19.87
C LEU A 64 -1.55 -13.30 -20.54
N LEU A 65 -2.66 -13.26 -19.79
CA LEU A 65 -4.00 -13.37 -20.37
C LEU A 65 -4.28 -12.23 -21.35
N VAL A 66 -3.93 -10.99 -21.00
CA VAL A 66 -4.06 -9.84 -21.92
C VAL A 66 -3.22 -10.05 -23.18
N TYR A 67 -2.01 -10.57 -23.05
CA TYR A 67 -1.13 -10.88 -24.19
C TYR A 67 -1.70 -11.94 -25.13
N TRP A 68 -2.34 -12.97 -24.59
CA TRP A 68 -2.98 -14.02 -25.40
C TRP A 68 -4.37 -13.66 -25.93
N THR A 69 -5.00 -12.60 -25.41
CA THR A 69 -6.34 -12.17 -25.85
C THR A 69 -6.50 -12.05 -27.38
N PRO A 70 -5.60 -11.40 -28.14
CA PRO A 70 -5.75 -11.29 -29.59
C PRO A 70 -5.74 -12.64 -30.34
N SER A 71 -5.14 -13.69 -29.78
CA SER A 71 -5.09 -15.02 -30.40
C SER A 71 -6.41 -15.78 -30.33
N PHE A 72 -7.32 -15.39 -29.43
CA PHE A 72 -8.63 -16.01 -29.23
C PHE A 72 -9.78 -15.19 -29.82
N LYS A 73 -9.46 -14.17 -30.64
CA LYS A 73 -10.46 -13.33 -31.28
C LYS A 73 -11.10 -14.08 -32.44
N GLU A 74 -12.40 -14.35 -32.35
CA GLU A 74 -13.18 -14.99 -33.41
C GLU A 74 -13.40 -14.01 -34.58
N SER A 75 -13.66 -14.56 -35.77
CA SER A 75 -13.92 -13.80 -37.02
C SER A 75 -15.06 -12.77 -36.90
N SER A 76 -16.01 -13.00 -36.00
CA SER A 76 -17.15 -12.11 -35.70
C SER A 76 -16.78 -10.93 -34.78
N GLY A 77 -15.56 -10.91 -34.24
CA GLY A 77 -15.13 -9.92 -33.25
C GLY A 77 -15.54 -10.27 -31.81
N ASP A 78 -16.26 -11.36 -31.60
CA ASP A 78 -16.65 -11.85 -30.28
C ASP A 78 -15.63 -12.86 -29.70
N TYR A 79 -15.60 -12.96 -28.37
CA TYR A 79 -14.75 -13.92 -27.66
C TYR A 79 -15.58 -15.11 -27.18
N SER A 80 -15.02 -16.31 -27.23
CA SER A 80 -15.66 -17.50 -26.68
C SER A 80 -16.03 -17.33 -25.20
N TYR A 81 -17.20 -17.80 -24.81
CA TYR A 81 -17.72 -17.70 -23.43
C TYR A 81 -16.74 -18.30 -22.40
N PHE A 82 -16.05 -19.38 -22.77
CA PHE A 82 -15.03 -20.02 -21.93
C PHE A 82 -13.85 -19.08 -21.61
N TYR A 83 -13.37 -18.34 -22.61
CA TYR A 83 -12.28 -17.38 -22.42
C TYR A 83 -12.71 -16.25 -21.48
N TYR A 84 -13.93 -15.73 -21.66
CA TYR A 84 -14.51 -14.71 -20.79
C TYR A 84 -14.66 -15.19 -19.34
N ALA A 85 -15.07 -16.45 -19.13
CA ALA A 85 -15.18 -17.05 -17.80
C ALA A 85 -13.82 -17.16 -17.09
N ILE A 86 -12.78 -17.63 -17.80
CA ILE A 86 -11.41 -17.70 -17.25
C ILE A 86 -10.91 -16.31 -16.86
N TRP A 87 -11.12 -15.32 -17.74
CA TRP A 87 -10.70 -13.96 -17.52
C TRP A 87 -11.41 -13.34 -16.31
N MET A 88 -12.72 -13.55 -16.18
CA MET A 88 -13.49 -13.13 -15.01
C MET A 88 -13.01 -13.81 -13.73
N ALA A 89 -12.77 -15.12 -13.74
CA ALA A 89 -12.28 -15.85 -12.58
C ALA A 89 -10.92 -15.32 -12.11
N ALA A 90 -9.99 -15.09 -13.04
CA ALA A 90 -8.69 -14.49 -12.74
C ALA A 90 -8.82 -13.09 -12.12
N TYR A 91 -9.75 -12.28 -12.63
CA TYR A 91 -10.05 -10.97 -12.07
C TYR A 91 -10.60 -11.06 -10.64
N TYR A 92 -11.60 -11.91 -10.37
CA TYR A 92 -12.14 -12.04 -9.00
C TYR A 92 -11.08 -12.51 -8.01
N MET A 93 -10.25 -13.47 -8.40
CA MET A 93 -9.11 -13.94 -7.62
C MET A 93 -8.14 -12.80 -7.26
N GLN A 94 -7.79 -11.95 -8.23
CA GLN A 94 -6.95 -10.77 -8.01
C GLN A 94 -7.61 -9.76 -7.04
N GLN A 95 -8.92 -9.56 -7.15
CA GLN A 95 -9.68 -8.63 -6.31
C GLN A 95 -9.76 -9.11 -4.86
N ILE A 96 -10.01 -10.41 -4.64
CA ILE A 96 -10.00 -11.02 -3.30
C ILE A 96 -8.66 -10.76 -2.62
N ALA A 97 -7.54 -11.01 -3.30
CA ALA A 97 -6.21 -10.79 -2.75
C ALA A 97 -5.97 -9.33 -2.34
N SER A 98 -6.36 -8.40 -3.21
CA SER A 98 -6.23 -6.97 -2.96
C SER A 98 -7.08 -6.51 -1.77
N TYR A 99 -8.28 -7.08 -1.63
CA TYR A 99 -9.16 -6.79 -0.50
C TYR A 99 -8.64 -7.38 0.82
N CYS A 100 -8.11 -8.61 0.82
CA CYS A 100 -7.45 -9.21 1.99
C CYS A 100 -6.29 -8.36 2.49
N ILE A 101 -5.49 -7.82 1.57
CA ILE A 101 -4.39 -6.89 1.87
C ILE A 101 -4.93 -5.61 2.52
N PHE A 102 -5.97 -5.01 1.95
CA PHE A 102 -6.59 -3.80 2.47
C PHE A 102 -7.15 -4.00 3.88
N LEU A 103 -7.91 -5.06 4.11
CA LEU A 103 -8.44 -5.40 5.43
C LEU A 103 -7.34 -5.63 6.46
N SER A 104 -6.27 -6.33 6.08
CA SER A 104 -5.13 -6.61 6.97
C SER A 104 -4.41 -5.33 7.37
N MET A 105 -4.26 -4.38 6.44
CA MET A 105 -3.65 -3.08 6.71
C MET A 105 -4.53 -2.23 7.63
N MET A 106 -5.84 -2.21 7.38
CA MET A 106 -6.80 -1.51 8.25
C MET A 106 -6.81 -2.07 9.67
N ALA A 107 -6.77 -3.41 9.81
CA ALA A 107 -6.67 -4.07 11.11
C ALA A 107 -5.35 -3.74 11.83
N PHE A 108 -4.23 -3.71 11.10
CA PHE A 108 -2.94 -3.31 11.66
C PHE A 108 -2.93 -1.83 12.10
N ASN A 109 -3.47 -0.92 11.28
CA ASN A 109 -3.58 0.50 11.62
C ASN A 109 -4.42 0.72 12.87
N ALA A 110 -5.50 -0.04 13.04
CA ALA A 110 -6.33 0.01 14.25
C ALA A 110 -5.58 -0.50 15.49
N GLN A 111 -4.80 -1.58 15.36
CA GLN A 111 -4.05 -2.18 16.48
C GLN A 111 -2.86 -1.32 16.94
N ILE A 112 -2.21 -0.60 16.03
CA ILE A 112 -1.07 0.26 16.38
C ILE A 112 -1.50 1.65 16.88
N SER A 113 -2.76 2.03 16.66
CA SER A 113 -3.30 3.30 17.12
C SER A 113 -3.52 3.26 18.64
N ASP A 114 -2.91 4.20 19.36
CA ASP A 114 -3.03 4.31 20.82
C ASP A 114 -4.50 4.50 21.25
N PRO A 115 -5.04 3.75 22.23
CA PRO A 115 -6.39 3.95 22.77
C PRO A 115 -6.75 5.40 23.15
N LYS A 116 -5.79 6.22 23.60
CA LYS A 116 -6.02 7.61 24.03
C LYS A 116 -6.10 8.61 22.88
N ILE A 117 -5.38 8.38 21.77
CA ILE A 117 -5.29 9.30 20.61
C ILE A 117 -5.57 8.54 19.29
N GLY A 118 -6.28 7.42 19.37
CA GLY A 118 -6.39 6.45 18.28
C GLY A 118 -7.19 6.98 17.09
N GLY A 119 -8.15 7.86 17.33
CA GLY A 119 -8.90 8.53 16.26
C GLY A 119 -8.00 9.35 15.33
N THR A 120 -7.04 10.10 15.89
CA THR A 120 -6.11 10.93 15.10
C THR A 120 -5.10 10.05 14.35
N TYR A 121 -4.52 9.04 15.00
CA TYR A 121 -3.58 8.12 14.36
C TYR A 121 -4.25 7.29 13.25
N MET A 122 -5.44 6.77 13.48
CA MET A 122 -6.20 6.01 12.48
C MET A 122 -6.54 6.88 11.27
N THR A 123 -6.93 8.14 11.49
CA THR A 123 -7.24 9.09 10.40
C THR A 123 -5.99 9.45 9.58
N LEU A 124 -4.85 9.70 10.24
CA LEU A 124 -3.59 9.97 9.57
C LEU A 124 -3.12 8.76 8.74
N LEU A 125 -3.16 7.57 9.33
CA LEU A 125 -2.77 6.33 8.65
C LEU A 125 -3.70 6.01 7.46
N ASN A 126 -5.00 6.30 7.57
CA ASN A 126 -5.93 6.17 6.45
C ASN A 126 -5.63 7.18 5.34
N THR A 127 -5.28 8.42 5.69
CA THR A 127 -4.85 9.43 4.72
C THR A 127 -3.60 8.98 3.97
N LEU A 128 -2.58 8.48 4.69
CA LEU A 128 -1.36 7.93 4.10
C LEU A 128 -1.65 6.71 3.22
N ASN A 129 -2.58 5.85 3.61
CA ASN A 129 -2.98 4.67 2.83
C ASN A 129 -3.70 5.08 1.53
N ASN A 130 -4.62 6.05 1.59
CA ASN A 130 -5.33 6.58 0.42
C ASN A 130 -4.37 7.31 -0.54
N LEU A 131 -3.41 8.07 -0.01
CA LEU A 131 -2.37 8.69 -0.83
C LEU A 131 -1.51 7.61 -1.48
N GLY A 132 -1.01 6.66 -0.67
CA GLY A 132 -0.16 5.53 -1.07
C GLY A 132 -0.77 4.63 -2.13
N GLY A 133 -2.10 4.50 -2.17
CA GLY A 133 -2.82 3.71 -3.18
C GLY A 133 -2.98 4.41 -4.53
N ASN A 134 -3.09 5.73 -4.55
CA ASN A 134 -3.45 6.48 -5.76
C ASN A 134 -2.24 6.99 -6.55
N TRP A 135 -1.20 7.52 -5.89
CA TRP A 135 -0.03 8.07 -6.59
C TRP A 135 0.71 7.06 -7.51
N PRO A 136 0.81 5.75 -7.18
CA PRO A 136 1.53 4.82 -8.05
C PRO A 136 0.80 4.63 -9.38
N VAL A 137 -0.53 4.77 -9.42
CA VAL A 137 -1.30 4.61 -10.66
C VAL A 137 -0.85 5.66 -11.68
N THR A 138 -0.80 6.92 -11.29
CA THR A 138 -0.34 8.02 -12.15
C THR A 138 1.12 7.85 -12.55
N LEU A 139 1.98 7.46 -11.60
CA LEU A 139 3.40 7.21 -11.88
C LEU A 139 3.57 6.12 -12.96
N PHE A 140 2.89 4.99 -12.81
CA PHE A 140 3.02 3.87 -13.75
C PHE A 140 2.39 4.15 -15.10
N LEU A 141 1.31 4.95 -15.17
CA LEU A 141 0.78 5.42 -16.45
C LEU A 141 1.81 6.31 -17.16
N SER A 142 2.42 7.25 -16.45
CA SER A 142 3.47 8.12 -17.02
C SER A 142 4.68 7.33 -17.51
N ILE A 143 5.13 6.32 -16.74
CA ILE A 143 6.21 5.41 -17.18
C ILE A 143 5.80 4.61 -18.42
N THR A 144 4.56 4.12 -18.45
CA THR A 144 4.04 3.36 -19.59
C THR A 144 3.99 4.20 -20.85
N ASP A 145 3.49 5.43 -20.76
CA ASP A 145 3.44 6.38 -21.89
C ASP A 145 4.84 6.73 -22.39
N PHE A 146 5.82 6.85 -21.49
CA PHE A 146 7.22 7.07 -21.88
C PHE A 146 7.81 5.91 -22.68
N PHE A 147 7.51 4.66 -22.30
CA PHE A 147 7.98 3.47 -23.02
C PHE A 147 7.15 3.14 -24.27
N ASN A 148 5.99 3.76 -24.44
CA ASN A 148 5.08 3.44 -25.52
C ASN A 148 5.63 3.92 -26.86
N ARG A 149 5.78 2.99 -27.82
CA ARG A 149 6.19 3.31 -29.19
C ARG A 149 5.22 2.69 -30.19
N LYS A 150 4.58 3.52 -31.00
CA LYS A 150 3.66 3.11 -32.06
C LYS A 150 4.29 3.36 -33.42
N ASN A 151 4.04 2.46 -34.37
CA ASN A 151 4.41 2.62 -35.77
C ASN A 151 3.14 2.67 -36.62
N CYS A 152 3.16 3.47 -37.67
CA CYS A 152 2.14 3.47 -38.71
C CYS A 152 2.42 2.31 -39.67
N VAL A 153 1.44 1.42 -39.83
CA VAL A 153 1.54 0.22 -40.67
C VAL A 153 0.45 0.27 -41.73
N ALA A 154 0.82 -0.01 -42.98
CA ALA A 154 -0.13 -0.02 -44.08
C ALA A 154 -1.23 -1.08 -43.88
N THR A 155 -2.47 -0.73 -44.23
CA THR A 155 -3.57 -1.70 -44.15
C THR A 155 -3.41 -2.77 -45.25
N GLY A 156 -3.11 -4.01 -44.86
CA GLY A 156 -3.00 -5.18 -45.76
C GLY A 156 -1.57 -5.54 -46.18
N THR A 157 -0.61 -4.63 -46.06
CA THR A 157 0.82 -4.93 -46.15
C THR A 157 1.47 -4.50 -44.85
N LYS A 158 2.17 -5.39 -44.15
CA LYS A 158 2.88 -5.08 -42.88
C LYS A 158 4.08 -4.13 -43.06
N LEU A 159 4.02 -3.22 -44.02
CA LEU A 159 5.04 -2.23 -44.33
C LEU A 159 4.94 -1.09 -43.31
N ILE A 160 6.09 -0.69 -42.77
CA ILE A 160 6.18 0.40 -41.80
C ILE A 160 6.34 1.71 -42.58
N LEU A 161 5.35 2.61 -42.51
CA LEU A 161 5.40 3.91 -43.19
C LEU A 161 6.09 4.99 -42.36
N GLY A 162 6.05 4.88 -41.04
CA GLY A 162 6.65 5.87 -40.13
C GLY A 162 6.29 5.63 -38.67
N ALA A 163 6.72 6.55 -37.79
CA ALA A 163 6.41 6.51 -36.37
C ALA A 163 5.09 7.26 -36.06
N CYS A 164 4.29 6.74 -35.14
CA CYS A 164 2.97 7.26 -34.76
C CYS A 164 2.92 7.63 -33.27
N ASN A 165 3.90 8.39 -32.80
CA ASN A 165 4.03 8.67 -31.36
C ASN A 165 3.26 9.92 -30.90
N THR A 166 2.98 10.86 -31.80
CA THR A 166 2.19 12.06 -31.47
C THR A 166 0.77 11.96 -32.02
N LYS A 167 -0.18 12.68 -31.41
CA LYS A 167 -1.57 12.73 -31.89
C LYS A 167 -1.68 13.20 -33.34
N LYS A 168 -0.79 14.11 -33.77
CA LYS A 168 -0.75 14.61 -35.15
C LYS A 168 -0.35 13.51 -36.13
N ASP A 169 0.64 12.69 -35.75
CA ASP A 169 1.10 11.57 -36.58
C ASP A 169 0.05 10.46 -36.66
N GLU A 170 -0.67 10.23 -35.55
CA GLU A 170 -1.79 9.28 -35.49
C GLU A 170 -2.95 9.71 -36.41
N GLU A 171 -3.32 10.99 -36.37
CA GLU A 171 -4.34 11.53 -37.29
C GLU A 171 -3.91 11.46 -38.76
N MET A 172 -2.62 11.69 -39.07
CA MET A 172 -2.11 11.57 -40.44
C MET A 172 -2.11 10.13 -40.94
N CYS A 173 -1.71 9.17 -40.11
CA CYS A 173 -1.72 7.74 -40.44
C CYS A 173 -3.16 7.24 -40.70
N ILE A 174 -4.10 7.60 -39.83
CA ILE A 174 -5.51 7.21 -39.98
C ILE A 174 -6.14 7.86 -41.21
N LYS A 175 -5.81 9.12 -41.52
CA LYS A 175 -6.24 9.79 -42.77
C LYS A 175 -5.71 9.11 -44.02
N GLY A 176 -4.53 8.47 -43.93
CA GLY A 176 -3.95 7.66 -44.99
C GLY A 176 -4.66 6.32 -45.24
N GLY A 177 -5.61 5.93 -44.37
CA GLY A 177 -6.24 4.61 -44.39
C GLY A 177 -5.40 3.52 -43.72
N ASP A 178 -4.37 3.90 -42.97
CA ASP A 178 -3.42 3.02 -42.31
C ASP A 178 -3.69 2.91 -40.79
N VAL A 179 -3.13 1.88 -40.15
CA VAL A 179 -3.37 1.58 -38.74
C VAL A 179 -2.11 1.83 -37.91
N CYS A 180 -2.25 2.56 -36.81
CA CYS A 180 -1.17 2.68 -35.83
C CYS A 180 -1.16 1.47 -34.89
N GLU A 181 -0.21 0.57 -35.11
CA GLU A 181 0.01 -0.58 -34.24
C GLU A 181 1.13 -0.32 -33.22
N PHE A 182 1.00 -0.91 -32.04
CA PHE A 182 2.03 -0.85 -31.01
C PHE A 182 3.22 -1.72 -31.42
N HIS A 183 4.38 -1.11 -31.66
CA HIS A 183 5.63 -1.83 -31.89
C HIS A 183 6.28 -2.25 -30.56
N ILE A 184 6.27 -1.35 -29.56
CA ILE A 184 6.67 -1.65 -28.19
C ILE A 184 5.54 -1.20 -27.28
N ASP A 185 4.85 -2.18 -26.69
CA ASP A 185 3.80 -1.92 -25.71
C ASP A 185 4.41 -1.77 -24.31
N GLY A 186 4.56 -0.52 -23.89
CA GLY A 186 5.12 -0.15 -22.59
C GLY A 186 4.39 -0.79 -21.40
N TYR A 187 3.15 -1.27 -21.59
CA TYR A 187 2.39 -1.98 -20.56
C TYR A 187 3.15 -3.20 -20.03
N TYR A 188 3.66 -4.08 -20.90
CA TYR A 188 4.32 -5.32 -20.47
C TYR A 188 5.66 -5.05 -19.78
N ILE A 189 6.39 -4.04 -20.26
CA ILE A 189 7.63 -3.57 -19.62
C ILE A 189 7.32 -3.04 -18.21
N SER A 190 6.27 -2.21 -18.08
CA SER A 190 5.80 -1.70 -16.80
C SER A 190 5.39 -2.83 -15.84
N VAL A 191 4.66 -3.87 -16.30
CA VAL A 191 4.32 -5.05 -15.48
C VAL A 191 5.58 -5.72 -14.95
N GLY A 192 6.58 -5.94 -15.82
CA GLY A 192 7.84 -6.56 -15.46
C GLY A 192 8.58 -5.78 -14.37
N ILE A 193 8.74 -4.46 -14.56
CA ILE A 193 9.37 -3.56 -13.59
C ILE A 193 8.61 -3.57 -12.26
N CYS A 194 7.27 -3.46 -12.29
CA CYS A 194 6.44 -3.51 -11.09
C CYS A 194 6.60 -4.81 -10.31
N THR A 195 6.69 -5.94 -11.02
CA THR A 195 6.84 -7.26 -10.40
C THR A 195 8.20 -7.37 -9.71
N ILE A 196 9.28 -6.92 -10.35
CA ILE A 196 10.62 -6.91 -9.76
C ILE A 196 10.67 -6.02 -8.51
N ILE A 197 10.16 -4.79 -8.61
CA ILE A 197 10.10 -3.86 -7.47
C ILE A 197 9.25 -4.45 -6.34
N GLY A 198 8.11 -5.06 -6.67
CA GLY A 198 7.23 -5.72 -5.71
C GLY A 198 7.89 -6.90 -5.00
N LEU A 199 8.65 -7.73 -5.71
CA LEU A 199 9.41 -8.85 -5.12
C LEU A 199 10.54 -8.35 -4.21
N LEU A 200 11.26 -7.31 -4.63
CA LEU A 200 12.29 -6.66 -3.81
C LEU A 200 11.69 -6.07 -2.53
N TRP A 201 10.58 -5.34 -2.66
CA TRP A 201 9.86 -4.78 -1.54
C TRP A 201 9.35 -5.88 -0.61
N TYR A 202 8.77 -6.96 -1.15
CA TYR A 202 8.32 -8.11 -0.36
C TYR A 202 9.46 -8.72 0.44
N ARG A 203 10.64 -8.92 -0.16
CA ARG A 203 11.82 -9.48 0.53
C ARG A 203 12.28 -8.59 1.68
N ILE A 204 12.34 -7.27 1.47
CA ILE A 204 12.71 -6.30 2.51
C ILE A 204 11.65 -6.26 3.61
N PHE A 205 10.38 -6.18 3.21
CA PHE A 205 9.24 -6.08 4.10
C PHE A 205 9.06 -7.35 4.92
N TYR A 206 9.23 -8.54 4.35
CA TYR A 206 9.14 -9.82 5.08
C TYR A 206 10.15 -9.89 6.23
N ARG A 207 11.38 -9.41 6.00
CA ARG A 207 12.40 -9.33 7.06
C ARG A 207 12.00 -8.35 8.17
N ARG A 208 11.45 -7.19 7.82
CA ARG A 208 10.98 -6.20 8.80
C ARG A 208 9.68 -6.60 9.49
N ALA A 209 8.81 -7.33 8.81
CA ALA A 209 7.55 -7.82 9.36
C ALA A 209 7.79 -8.77 10.55
N GLY A 210 8.93 -9.49 10.57
CA GLY A 210 9.37 -10.22 11.75
C GLY A 210 9.58 -9.30 12.96
N PHE A 211 10.25 -8.17 12.76
CA PHE A 211 10.45 -7.14 13.78
C PHE A 211 9.14 -6.46 14.22
N LEU A 212 8.24 -6.14 13.27
CA LEU A 212 6.93 -5.55 13.59
C LEU A 212 6.01 -6.54 14.32
N LYS A 213 6.08 -7.84 14.01
CA LYS A 213 5.39 -8.91 14.76
C LYS A 213 5.96 -9.10 16.16
N SER A 214 7.23 -8.75 16.38
CA SER A 214 7.90 -8.80 17.68
C SER A 214 7.83 -7.48 18.44
N VAL A 215 7.18 -6.42 17.92
CA VAL A 215 6.86 -5.23 18.73
C VAL A 215 5.97 -5.73 19.86
N PRO A 216 6.46 -5.78 21.11
CA PRO A 216 5.84 -6.70 22.04
C PRO A 216 4.54 -6.12 22.56
N HIS A 217 3.69 -7.02 23.03
CA HIS A 217 2.45 -6.71 23.73
C HIS A 217 2.67 -5.73 24.92
N TRP A 218 3.91 -5.51 25.39
CA TRP A 218 4.22 -4.50 26.41
C TRP A 218 3.98 -3.06 25.96
N ILE A 219 4.14 -2.72 24.67
CA ILE A 219 3.77 -1.39 24.15
C ILE A 219 2.25 -1.18 24.24
N SER A 220 1.47 -2.21 23.90
CA SER A 220 0.01 -2.23 24.12
C SER A 220 -0.36 -2.30 25.62
N ARG A 221 0.53 -2.82 26.48
CA ARG A 221 0.31 -2.87 27.93
C ARG A 221 0.58 -1.52 28.58
N GLN A 222 1.52 -0.73 28.05
CA GLN A 222 1.76 0.64 28.47
C GLN A 222 0.59 1.58 28.14
N THR A 223 -0.15 1.33 27.05
CA THR A 223 -1.35 2.14 26.75
C THR A 223 -2.48 1.96 27.77
N HIS A 224 -2.48 0.88 28.56
CA HIS A 224 -3.39 0.70 29.70
C HIS A 224 -2.96 1.44 30.97
N VAL A 225 -1.73 1.94 31.03
CA VAL A 225 -1.24 2.72 32.18
C VAL A 225 -1.77 4.16 32.02
N ALA A 226 -3.02 4.36 32.47
CA ALA A 226 -3.66 5.68 32.44
C ALA A 226 -3.01 6.65 33.43
N PHE A 227 -2.58 6.13 34.57
CA PHE A 227 -1.95 6.84 35.68
C PHE A 227 -0.77 6.02 36.18
N MET A 228 0.39 6.66 36.32
CA MET A 228 1.60 6.04 36.84
C MET A 228 1.89 6.68 38.20
N PRO A 229 1.40 6.12 39.33
CA PRO A 229 1.71 6.65 40.64
C PRO A 229 3.22 6.60 40.86
N THR A 230 3.80 7.78 40.99
CA THR A 230 5.19 7.98 41.37
C THR A 230 5.27 8.32 42.84
N LEU A 231 6.34 7.90 43.47
CA LEU A 231 6.71 8.30 44.81
C LEU A 231 7.94 9.18 44.70
N GLU A 232 7.82 10.37 45.28
CA GLU A 232 8.82 11.41 45.28
C GLU A 232 9.38 11.53 46.70
N GLU A 233 10.67 11.25 46.85
CA GLU A 233 11.41 11.38 48.11
C GLU A 233 12.42 12.52 47.95
N SER A 234 12.27 13.59 48.72
CA SER A 234 13.21 14.72 48.73
C SER A 234 14.09 14.69 49.98
N ILE A 235 15.40 14.59 49.81
CA ILE A 235 16.41 14.59 50.87
C ILE A 235 17.21 15.88 50.78
N PHE A 236 17.21 16.67 51.86
CA PHE A 236 18.01 17.89 51.96
C PHE A 236 19.32 17.60 52.69
N ASP A 237 20.45 17.82 52.02
CA ASP A 237 21.77 17.76 52.64
C ASP A 237 22.17 19.14 53.15
N VAL A 238 22.26 19.25 54.48
CA VAL A 238 22.58 20.50 55.19
C VAL A 238 24.05 20.91 55.00
N ILE A 239 24.95 19.94 54.80
CA ILE A 239 26.39 20.18 54.71
C ILE A 239 26.73 20.70 53.32
N GLU A 240 26.18 20.07 52.28
CA GLU A 240 26.41 20.47 50.89
C GLU A 240 25.46 21.59 50.42
N GLY A 241 24.39 21.87 51.16
CA GLY A 241 23.37 22.84 50.79
C GLY A 241 22.62 22.44 49.52
N THR A 242 22.43 21.14 49.32
CA THR A 242 21.81 20.54 48.14
C THR A 242 20.50 19.86 48.51
N LEU A 243 19.50 19.97 47.63
CA LEU A 243 18.24 19.23 47.74
C LEU A 243 18.23 18.17 46.63
N ILE A 244 18.15 16.90 47.00
CA ILE A 244 18.08 15.78 46.05
C ILE A 244 16.67 15.23 46.09
N THR A 245 15.99 15.24 44.95
CA THR A 245 14.67 14.65 44.78
C THR A 245 14.78 13.38 43.96
N HIS A 246 14.37 12.25 44.53
CA HIS A 246 14.27 10.96 43.86
C HIS A 246 12.81 10.69 43.50
N THR A 247 12.53 10.51 42.21
CA THR A 247 11.20 10.15 41.73
C THR A 247 11.26 8.75 41.14
N ARG A 248 10.44 7.83 41.66
CA ARG A 248 10.33 6.46 41.14
C ARG A 248 8.88 6.05 40.95
N ASN A 249 8.59 5.21 39.95
CA ASN A 249 7.28 4.62 39.83
C ASN A 249 7.06 3.50 40.87
N VAL A 250 5.93 3.53 41.57
CA VAL A 250 5.61 2.54 42.62
C VAL A 250 4.85 1.34 42.04
N SER A 251 4.22 1.53 40.89
CA SER A 251 3.47 0.51 40.19
C SER A 251 4.04 0.30 38.79
N TRP A 252 3.77 -0.88 38.22
CA TRP A 252 4.22 -1.28 36.89
C TRP A 252 5.74 -1.41 36.71
N THR A 253 6.53 -1.53 37.78
CA THR A 253 8.00 -1.73 37.75
C THR A 253 8.42 -2.93 36.89
N ASN A 254 7.64 -4.01 36.89
CA ASN A 254 7.88 -5.18 36.02
C ASN A 254 7.64 -4.90 34.51
N THR A 255 7.03 -3.77 34.16
CA THR A 255 6.72 -3.37 32.76
C THR A 255 7.59 -2.21 32.30
N LEU A 256 7.76 -1.20 33.14
CA LEU A 256 8.64 -0.06 32.92
C LEU A 256 9.14 0.40 34.29
N ASP A 257 10.46 0.35 34.48
CA ASP A 257 11.12 0.88 35.67
C ASP A 257 11.64 2.29 35.33
N MET A 258 11.13 3.29 36.04
CA MET A 258 11.42 4.69 35.81
C MET A 258 11.93 5.30 37.11
N THR A 259 13.22 5.64 37.10
CA THR A 259 13.91 6.30 38.21
C THR A 259 14.53 7.60 37.71
N GLU A 260 14.12 8.72 38.28
CA GLU A 260 14.67 10.04 38.01
C GLU A 260 15.28 10.60 39.30
N THR A 261 16.38 11.33 39.18
CA THR A 261 17.03 12.00 40.31
C THR A 261 17.37 13.42 39.92
N CYS A 262 16.75 14.38 40.60
CA CYS A 262 16.95 15.81 40.40
C CYS A 262 17.78 16.38 41.56
N ILE A 263 18.89 17.04 41.25
CA ILE A 263 19.77 17.66 42.25
C ILE A 263 19.65 19.18 42.12
N TYR A 264 19.06 19.82 43.11
CA TYR A 264 18.98 21.27 43.21
C TYR A 264 20.15 21.77 44.05
N LYS A 265 21.04 22.55 43.41
CA LYS A 265 22.12 23.27 44.10
C LYS A 265 21.68 24.69 44.39
N LYS A 266 22.05 25.21 45.56
CA LYS A 266 21.82 26.61 45.90
C LYS A 266 22.57 27.51 44.92
N LEU A 267 21.83 28.31 44.14
CA LEU A 267 22.40 29.35 43.28
C LEU A 267 22.94 30.47 44.17
N VAL A 268 24.27 30.59 44.27
CA VAL A 268 24.91 31.77 44.84
C VAL A 268 24.78 32.89 43.80
N PHE A 269 23.75 33.73 43.92
CA PHE A 269 23.57 34.90 43.09
C PHE A 269 24.60 35.96 43.52
N PHE A 270 25.77 36.01 42.87
CA PHE A 270 26.69 37.14 42.99
C PHE A 270 26.07 38.32 42.24
N MET A 271 25.25 39.10 42.94
CA MET A 271 24.76 40.39 42.46
C MET A 271 25.95 41.36 42.48
N PHE A 272 26.73 41.41 41.40
CA PHE A 272 27.71 42.47 41.14
C PHE A 272 26.93 43.77 40.87
N LEU A 273 26.52 44.44 41.95
CA LEU A 273 26.04 45.81 41.89
C LEU A 273 27.28 46.71 41.82
N HIS A 274 27.61 47.11 40.60
CA HIS A 274 28.61 48.14 40.31
C HIS A 274 28.17 49.44 40.99
N GLY A 275 28.91 49.88 42.01
CA GLY A 275 28.69 51.16 42.69
C GLY A 275 29.87 52.09 42.43
N LEU A 276 29.57 53.21 41.76
CA LEU A 276 30.38 54.44 41.59
C LEU A 276 31.74 54.33 40.87
#